data_AF-A0A933X8T9-F1
#
_entry.id   AF-A0A933X8T9-F1
#
_cell.length_a   1.000
_cell.length_b   1.000
_cell.length_c   1.000
_cell.angle_alpha   90.00
_cell.angle_beta   90.00
_cell.angle_gamma   90.00
#
_symmetry.space_group_name_H-M   'P 1'
#
loop_
_entity.id
_entity.type
_entity.pdbx_description
1 polymer ?
#
loop_
_entity_poly.entity_id
_entity_poly.type
_entity_poly.pdbx_seq_one_letter_code
_entity_poly.pdbx_strand_id
1 'polypeptide(L)'
;MQTIMLEIRDESAALNPAELADFLYLFQGANVALSRIVPEKDRELMRSPSEDERQSFRSRLARFSPDDLDTFFDPAAGQEILQIKRISRQSPIEIVFCGCAFLLTLAVMFSGGEIVINEKGSFKAKLPPFGVGLKSLREALGLTRKVQAGFGIRWISIKLNAEEKATLLKKLNGTGGFQSLLSRLQPRLNRTTGDLELSQQDLQRIYRYKAKPQTGGFQARFEKIFGRHFRDELEC
;
A
#
# COMPACT_ATOMS: atom_id res chain seq x y z
N MET A 1 -5.30 0.15 25.15
CA MET A 1 -6.15 -0.05 23.97
C MET A 1 -7.56 0.44 24.24
N GLN A 2 -8.05 1.31 23.37
CA GLN A 2 -9.36 1.95 23.41
C GLN A 2 -10.20 1.52 22.22
N THR A 3 -11.52 1.55 22.39
CA THR A 3 -12.47 1.20 21.32
C THR A 3 -13.00 2.47 20.68
N ILE A 4 -12.91 2.54 19.35
CA ILE A 4 -13.51 3.59 18.53
C ILE A 4 -14.55 3.00 17.60
N MET A 5 -15.69 3.68 17.50
CA MET A 5 -16.70 3.37 16.50
C MET A 5 -16.55 4.37 15.35
N LEU A 6 -16.29 3.84 14.15
CA LEU A 6 -16.30 4.60 12.91
C LEU A 6 -17.67 4.43 12.26
N GLU A 7 -18.38 5.53 12.12
CA GLU A 7 -19.59 5.63 11.31
C GLU A 7 -19.19 6.12 9.92
N ILE A 8 -19.46 5.30 8.90
CA ILE A 8 -19.10 5.59 7.52
C ILE A 8 -20.39 5.91 6.76
N ARG A 9 -20.51 7.17 6.32
CA ARG A 9 -21.60 7.60 5.45
C ARG A 9 -21.27 7.18 4.02
N ASP A 10 -21.63 5.95 3.67
CA ASP A 10 -21.68 5.52 2.29
C ASP A 10 -23.12 5.71 1.80
N GLU A 11 -23.34 6.72 0.95
CA GLU A 11 -24.64 7.02 0.34
C GLU A 11 -24.96 6.06 -0.81
N SER A 12 -24.03 5.18 -1.18
CA SER A 12 -24.19 4.20 -2.25
C SER A 12 -25.18 3.11 -1.84
N ALA A 13 -26.09 2.76 -2.75
CA ALA A 13 -27.05 1.68 -2.54
C ALA A 13 -26.38 0.30 -2.33
N ALA A 14 -25.14 0.15 -2.82
CA ALA A 14 -24.32 -1.05 -2.65
C ALA A 14 -22.92 -0.67 -2.20
N LEU A 15 -22.44 -1.35 -1.15
CA LEU A 15 -21.07 -1.27 -0.66
C LEU A 15 -20.14 -1.93 -1.68
N ASN A 16 -19.10 -1.24 -2.14
CA ASN A 16 -18.03 -1.83 -2.94
C ASN A 16 -17.06 -2.61 -2.03
N PRO A 17 -17.04 -3.96 -2.09
CA PRO A 17 -16.18 -4.74 -1.20
C PRO A 17 -14.70 -4.47 -1.41
N ALA A 18 -14.27 -4.15 -2.63
CA ALA A 18 -12.88 -3.83 -2.92
C ALA A 18 -12.45 -2.53 -2.23
N GLU A 19 -13.30 -1.50 -2.23
CA GLU A 19 -13.00 -0.22 -1.58
C GLU A 19 -13.03 -0.32 -0.06
N LEU A 20 -14.03 -1.00 0.52
CA LEU A 20 -14.06 -1.26 1.96
C LEU A 20 -12.77 -1.93 2.39
N ALA A 21 -12.40 -2.97 1.66
CA ALA A 21 -11.29 -3.76 2.06
C ALA A 21 -10.00 -2.91 1.90
N ASP A 22 -9.84 -2.14 0.80
CA ASP A 22 -8.66 -1.27 0.54
C ASP A 22 -8.52 -0.28 1.70
N PHE A 23 -9.66 0.20 2.20
CA PHE A 23 -9.74 1.15 3.28
C PHE A 23 -9.26 0.52 4.58
N LEU A 24 -9.79 -0.66 4.95
CA LEU A 24 -9.38 -1.37 6.15
C LEU A 24 -7.87 -1.59 6.19
N TYR A 25 -7.30 -1.94 5.04
CA TYR A 25 -5.88 -2.19 4.90
C TYR A 25 -5.04 -0.93 5.04
N LEU A 26 -5.33 0.12 4.28
CA LEU A 26 -4.61 1.39 4.39
C LEU A 26 -4.77 2.02 5.78
N PHE A 27 -5.95 1.85 6.39
CA PHE A 27 -6.21 2.32 7.74
C PHE A 27 -5.36 1.58 8.78
N GLN A 28 -5.22 0.26 8.64
CA GLN A 28 -4.31 -0.53 9.47
C GLN A 28 -2.85 -0.12 9.25
N GLY A 29 -2.40 -0.02 8.00
CA GLY A 29 -1.04 0.42 7.68
C GLY A 29 -0.72 1.82 8.19
N ALA A 30 -1.69 2.74 8.15
CA ALA A 30 -1.55 4.06 8.74
C ALA A 30 -1.34 3.99 10.26
N ASN A 31 -2.07 3.15 10.98
CA ASN A 31 -1.87 2.96 12.42
C ASN A 31 -0.49 2.35 12.74
N VAL A 32 -0.05 1.36 11.97
CA VAL A 32 1.29 0.77 12.12
C VAL A 32 2.38 1.80 11.81
N ALA A 33 2.25 2.56 10.72
CA ALA A 33 3.17 3.65 10.38
C ALA A 33 3.23 4.71 11.48
N LEU A 34 2.06 5.11 12.00
CA LEU A 34 1.93 6.07 13.09
C LEU A 34 2.61 5.57 14.36
N SER A 35 2.51 4.28 14.69
CA SER A 35 3.21 3.71 15.84
C SER A 35 4.73 3.89 15.77
N ARG A 36 5.32 3.88 14.58
CA ARG A 36 6.77 4.08 14.37
C ARG A 36 7.22 5.53 14.55
N ILE A 37 6.30 6.49 14.46
CA ILE A 37 6.62 7.92 14.53
C ILE A 37 6.11 8.61 15.80
N VAL A 38 5.01 8.14 16.36
CA VAL A 38 4.42 8.66 17.60
C VAL A 38 5.17 8.07 18.80
N PRO A 39 5.68 8.90 19.73
CA PRO A 39 6.33 8.43 20.95
C PRO A 39 5.40 7.50 21.74
N GLU A 40 5.96 6.42 22.30
CA GLU A 40 5.18 5.37 22.97
C GLU A 40 4.26 5.90 24.08
N LYS A 41 4.77 6.84 24.89
CA LYS A 41 4.02 7.53 25.95
C LYS A 41 2.78 8.28 25.46
N ASP A 42 2.73 8.66 24.18
CA ASP A 42 1.66 9.48 23.62
C ASP A 42 0.59 8.62 22.91
N ARG A 43 0.89 7.36 22.59
CA ARG A 43 0.05 6.50 21.73
C ARG A 43 -1.34 6.24 22.32
N GLU A 44 -1.45 6.19 23.63
CA GLU A 44 -2.70 5.91 24.35
C GLU A 44 -3.42 7.17 24.84
N LEU A 45 -2.89 8.37 24.57
CA LEU A 45 -3.52 9.61 25.01
C LEU A 45 -4.86 9.85 24.31
N MET A 46 -5.89 10.13 25.09
CA MET A 46 -7.23 10.47 24.59
C MET A 46 -7.34 11.97 24.34
N ARG A 47 -6.76 12.44 23.23
CA ARG A 47 -6.84 13.84 22.81
C ARG A 47 -6.78 13.97 21.30
N SER A 48 -7.27 15.10 20.80
CA SER A 48 -6.97 15.52 19.44
C SER A 48 -5.54 16.08 19.35
N PRO A 49 -4.79 15.80 18.27
CA PRO A 49 -3.54 16.48 17.99
C PRO A 49 -3.80 17.97 17.70
N SER A 50 -2.84 18.83 18.05
CA SER A 50 -2.81 20.20 17.52
C SER A 50 -2.52 20.20 16.01
N GLU A 51 -2.80 21.31 15.33
CA GLU A 51 -2.56 21.40 13.87
C GLU A 51 -1.07 21.24 13.54
N ASP A 52 -0.17 21.80 14.36
CA ASP A 52 1.28 21.64 14.19
C ASP A 52 1.73 20.17 14.34
N GLU A 53 1.20 19.46 15.35
CA GLU A 53 1.45 18.03 15.53
C GLU A 53 0.93 17.22 14.34
N ARG A 54 -0.30 17.53 13.88
CA ARG A 54 -0.93 16.85 12.74
C ARG A 54 -0.07 17.01 11.48
N GLN A 55 0.37 18.23 11.20
CA GLN A 55 1.20 18.51 10.03
C GLN A 55 2.59 17.86 10.14
N SER A 56 3.17 17.83 11.34
CA SER A 56 4.43 17.14 11.63
C SER A 56 4.31 15.62 11.39
N PHE A 57 3.28 14.97 11.93
CA PHE A 57 3.05 13.53 11.73
C PHE A 57 2.74 13.21 10.26
N ARG A 58 1.93 14.02 9.58
CA ARG A 58 1.65 13.84 8.14
C ARG A 58 2.93 13.91 7.31
N SER A 59 3.79 14.87 7.60
CA SER A 59 5.08 15.03 6.91
C SER A 59 6.03 13.84 7.16
N ARG A 60 5.95 13.21 8.34
CA ARG A 60 6.76 12.03 8.68
C ARG A 60 6.19 10.75 8.07
N LEU A 61 4.86 10.60 8.02
CA LEU A 61 4.20 9.47 7.34
C LEU A 61 4.55 9.42 5.85
N ALA A 62 4.51 10.57 5.17
CA ALA A 62 4.81 10.66 3.75
C ALA A 62 6.28 10.36 3.39
N ARG A 63 7.18 10.24 4.39
CA ARG A 63 8.60 9.91 4.18
C ARG A 63 8.88 8.41 4.16
N PHE A 64 7.93 7.57 4.57
CA PHE A 64 8.12 6.13 4.50
C PHE A 64 8.30 5.69 3.05
N SER A 65 9.35 4.92 2.80
CA SER A 65 9.49 4.29 1.50
C SER A 65 8.37 3.28 1.35
N PRO A 66 7.94 2.93 0.12
CA PRO A 66 6.88 1.96 0.06
C PRO A 66 7.35 0.55 0.52
N ASP A 67 8.67 0.33 0.77
CA ASP A 67 9.21 -0.93 1.32
C ASP A 67 8.89 -0.98 2.80
N ASP A 68 9.08 0.14 3.47
CA ASP A 68 8.66 0.32 4.84
C ASP A 68 7.15 0.09 4.93
N LEU A 69 6.36 0.69 4.02
CA LEU A 69 4.92 0.48 3.98
C LEU A 69 4.54 -0.99 3.79
N ASP A 70 5.22 -1.74 2.92
CA ASP A 70 5.01 -3.19 2.72
C ASP A 70 5.15 -3.97 4.04
N THR A 71 6.16 -3.62 4.86
CA THR A 71 6.34 -4.23 6.18
C THR A 71 5.25 -3.85 7.20
N PHE A 72 4.49 -2.77 6.96
CA PHE A 72 3.45 -2.32 7.88
C PHE A 72 2.17 -3.14 7.75
N PHE A 73 2.05 -3.88 6.65
CA PHE A 73 0.91 -4.71 6.37
C PHE A 73 1.18 -6.20 6.64
N ASP A 74 2.29 -6.52 7.31
CA ASP A 74 2.52 -7.83 7.90
C ASP A 74 1.43 -8.09 8.98
N PRO A 75 0.63 -9.16 8.86
CA PRO A 75 -0.40 -9.50 9.84
C PRO A 75 0.13 -9.58 11.28
N ALA A 76 1.39 -9.96 11.48
CA ALA A 76 2.01 -10.02 12.81
C ALA A 76 2.23 -8.63 13.42
N ALA A 77 2.57 -7.63 12.61
CA ALA A 77 2.84 -6.27 13.08
C ALA A 77 1.57 -5.49 13.44
N GLY A 78 0.45 -5.82 12.81
CA GLY A 78 -0.80 -5.06 12.93
C GLY A 78 -1.67 -5.43 14.14
N GLN A 79 -1.65 -6.69 14.60
CA GLN A 79 -2.60 -7.18 15.61
C GLN A 79 -2.41 -6.59 17.01
N GLU A 80 -1.20 -6.12 17.33
CA GLU A 80 -0.91 -5.45 18.61
C GLU A 80 -1.34 -3.98 18.59
N ILE A 81 -1.44 -3.37 17.41
CA ILE A 81 -1.66 -1.93 17.25
C ILE A 81 -3.13 -1.62 16.99
N LEU A 82 -3.79 -2.42 16.14
CA LEU A 82 -5.16 -2.21 15.71
C LEU A 82 -5.87 -3.54 15.45
N GLN A 83 -7.06 -3.69 16.03
CA GLN A 83 -7.93 -4.84 15.84
C GLN A 83 -9.31 -4.39 15.39
N ILE A 84 -9.87 -5.03 14.37
CA ILE A 84 -11.27 -4.87 14.00
C ILE A 84 -12.09 -5.80 14.90
N LYS A 85 -12.93 -5.23 15.77
CA LYS A 85 -13.77 -6.00 16.69
C LYS A 85 -15.12 -6.37 16.07
N ARG A 86 -15.69 -5.47 15.27
CA ARG A 86 -17.02 -5.66 14.67
C ARG A 86 -17.17 -4.82 13.42
N ILE A 87 -17.81 -5.38 12.40
CA ILE A 87 -18.35 -4.65 11.25
C ILE A 87 -19.85 -4.90 11.24
N SER A 88 -20.65 -3.84 11.26
CA SER A 88 -22.11 -3.89 11.14
C SER A 88 -22.53 -3.20 9.85
N ARG A 89 -23.28 -3.91 9.02
CA ARG A 89 -23.87 -3.37 7.78
C ARG A 89 -25.29 -2.89 8.05
N GLN A 90 -25.45 -2.01 9.03
CA GLN A 90 -26.61 -1.11 9.07
C GLN A 90 -26.27 0.06 8.13
N SER A 91 -27.25 0.81 7.64
CA SER A 91 -26.96 2.08 6.95
C SER A 91 -27.12 3.19 7.99
N PRO A 92 -26.03 3.87 8.41
CA PRO A 92 -24.66 3.85 7.90
C PRO A 92 -23.81 2.66 8.38
N ILE A 93 -22.78 2.29 7.61
CA ILE A 93 -21.85 1.21 7.98
C ILE A 93 -21.12 1.60 9.27
N GLU A 94 -21.09 0.68 10.23
CA GLU A 94 -20.37 0.87 11.48
C GLU A 94 -19.21 -0.12 11.58
N ILE A 95 -18.01 0.41 11.83
CA ILE A 95 -16.82 -0.41 12.09
C ILE A 95 -16.28 -0.06 13.46
N VAL A 96 -16.16 -1.08 14.31
CA VAL A 96 -15.61 -0.96 15.65
C VAL A 96 -14.16 -1.42 15.62
N PHE A 97 -13.26 -0.48 15.85
CA PHE A 97 -11.83 -0.75 16.00
C PHE A 97 -11.43 -0.70 17.48
N CYS A 98 -10.43 -1.49 17.84
CA CYS A 98 -9.78 -1.47 19.14
C CYS A 98 -8.28 -1.27 18.91
N GLY A 99 -7.68 -0.25 19.52
CA GLY A 99 -6.29 0.12 19.25
C GLY A 99 -5.78 1.20 20.17
N CYS A 100 -4.60 1.73 19.88
CA CYS A 100 -4.04 2.87 20.60
C CYS A 100 -4.85 4.15 20.31
N ALA A 101 -5.34 4.82 21.36
CA ALA A 101 -6.29 5.92 21.25
C ALA A 101 -5.84 7.07 20.33
N PHE A 102 -4.60 7.50 20.49
CA PHE A 102 -4.05 8.62 19.73
C PHE A 102 -3.71 8.22 18.29
N LEU A 103 -3.27 6.98 18.06
CA LEU A 103 -3.01 6.46 16.71
C LEU A 103 -4.30 6.37 15.90
N LEU A 104 -5.37 5.86 16.52
CA LEU A 104 -6.71 5.81 15.94
C LEU A 104 -7.21 7.21 15.56
N THR A 105 -7.03 8.17 16.48
CA THR A 105 -7.40 9.57 16.27
C THR A 105 -6.70 10.16 15.03
N LEU A 106 -5.38 9.99 14.94
CA LEU A 106 -4.60 10.45 13.79
C LEU A 106 -5.01 9.74 12.50
N ALA A 107 -5.22 8.42 12.52
CA ALA A 107 -5.62 7.65 11.35
C ALA A 107 -6.98 8.09 10.81
N VAL A 108 -7.96 8.35 11.68
CA VAL A 108 -9.26 8.94 11.31
C VAL A 108 -9.05 10.29 10.63
N MET A 109 -8.29 11.19 11.25
CA MET A 109 -8.03 12.53 10.70
C MET A 109 -7.28 12.49 9.36
N PHE A 110 -6.42 11.50 9.13
CA PHE A 110 -5.72 11.31 7.85
C PHE A 110 -6.55 10.62 6.79
N SER A 111 -7.60 9.90 7.17
CA SER A 111 -8.65 9.44 6.25
C SER A 111 -9.67 10.52 5.89
N GLY A 112 -9.47 11.78 6.33
CA GLY A 112 -10.41 12.88 6.10
C GLY A 112 -11.66 12.79 6.98
N GLY A 113 -11.64 11.94 8.01
CA GLY A 113 -12.71 11.82 8.98
C GLY A 113 -12.63 12.85 10.09
N GLU A 114 -13.76 13.02 10.76
CA GLU A 114 -13.92 13.84 11.96
C GLU A 114 -14.04 12.94 13.18
N ILE A 115 -13.49 13.38 14.31
CA ILE A 115 -13.54 12.65 15.56
C ILE A 115 -14.08 13.52 16.68
N VAL A 116 -15.00 12.95 17.45
CA VAL A 116 -15.55 13.54 18.66
C VAL A 116 -15.13 12.66 19.83
N ILE A 117 -14.38 13.26 20.76
CA ILE A 117 -13.95 12.63 22.00
C ILE A 117 -14.90 13.13 23.09
N ASN A 118 -15.74 12.23 23.61
CA ASN A 118 -16.68 12.59 24.67
C ASN A 118 -15.97 12.59 26.03
N GLU A 119 -16.47 13.40 26.97
CA GLU A 119 -15.97 13.48 28.36
C GLU A 119 -15.98 12.13 29.11
N LYS A 120 -16.82 11.19 28.66
CA LYS A 120 -16.90 9.82 29.19
C LYS A 120 -15.85 8.86 28.58
N GLY A 121 -14.89 9.38 27.81
CA GLY A 121 -13.84 8.58 27.18
C GLY A 121 -14.31 7.75 25.98
N SER A 122 -15.46 8.06 25.36
CA SER A 122 -15.91 7.36 24.16
C SER A 122 -15.53 8.11 22.89
N PHE A 123 -14.98 7.38 21.92
CA PHE A 123 -14.65 7.90 20.59
C PHE A 123 -15.79 7.59 19.61
N LYS A 124 -16.31 8.64 18.99
CA LYS A 124 -17.12 8.52 17.78
C LYS A 124 -16.41 9.25 16.66
N ALA A 125 -16.27 8.59 15.53
CA ALA A 125 -15.73 9.22 14.35
C ALA A 125 -16.66 9.05 13.17
N LYS A 126 -16.71 10.09 12.34
CA LYS A 126 -17.45 10.12 11.09
C LYS A 126 -16.45 10.12 9.97
N LEU A 127 -16.54 9.13 9.11
CA LEU A 127 -15.71 9.04 7.92
C LEU A 127 -16.46 9.54 6.68
N PRO A 128 -15.74 10.15 5.73
CA PRO A 128 -16.29 10.41 4.40
C PRO A 128 -16.55 9.08 3.67
N PRO A 129 -17.21 9.12 2.48
CA PRO A 129 -17.34 7.94 1.63
C PRO A 129 -16.00 7.26 1.37
N PHE A 130 -15.99 5.94 1.20
CA PHE A 130 -14.76 5.15 1.10
C PHE A 130 -13.78 5.68 0.05
N GLY A 131 -14.24 6.01 -1.16
CA GLY A 131 -13.39 6.58 -2.21
C GLY A 131 -12.62 7.84 -1.76
N VAL A 132 -13.24 8.72 -0.98
CA VAL A 132 -12.60 9.94 -0.43
C VAL A 132 -11.62 9.58 0.68
N GLY A 133 -12.02 8.67 1.57
CA GLY A 133 -11.14 8.20 2.66
C GLY A 133 -9.90 7.47 2.16
N LEU A 134 -10.07 6.64 1.13
CA LEU A 134 -8.99 5.95 0.42
C LEU A 134 -8.00 6.91 -0.19
N LYS A 135 -8.51 7.91 -0.93
CA LYS A 135 -7.66 8.94 -1.53
C LYS A 135 -6.86 9.67 -0.45
N SER A 136 -7.52 10.06 0.65
CA SER A 136 -6.88 10.78 1.77
C SER A 136 -5.81 9.95 2.46
N LEU A 137 -6.07 8.66 2.73
CA LEU A 137 -5.08 7.74 3.31
C LEU A 137 -3.89 7.51 2.37
N ARG A 138 -4.15 7.31 1.07
CA ARG A 138 -3.09 7.18 0.07
C ARG A 138 -2.21 8.43 0.02
N GLU A 139 -2.80 9.62 0.10
CA GLU A 139 -2.06 10.88 0.16
C GLU A 139 -1.23 10.99 1.45
N ALA A 140 -1.80 10.65 2.60
CA ALA A 140 -1.11 10.70 3.89
C ALA A 140 0.09 9.74 3.96
N LEU A 141 -0.03 8.57 3.33
CA LEU A 141 1.04 7.57 3.22
C LEU A 141 2.00 7.84 2.05
N GLY A 142 1.83 8.92 1.28
CA GLY A 142 2.69 9.24 0.14
C GLY A 142 2.53 8.30 -1.08
N LEU A 143 1.43 7.54 -1.15
CA LEU A 143 1.16 6.53 -2.17
C LEU A 143 0.59 7.10 -3.49
N THR A 144 0.25 8.38 -3.54
CA THR A 144 -0.37 9.00 -4.72
C THR A 144 0.56 9.21 -5.91
N ARG A 145 1.88 8.99 -5.76
CA ARG A 145 2.84 9.43 -6.76
C ARG A 145 3.16 8.46 -7.90
N LYS A 146 2.79 7.17 -7.87
CA LYS A 146 3.07 6.25 -9.02
C LYS A 146 2.54 4.81 -8.92
N VAL A 147 1.63 4.46 -7.99
CA VAL A 147 1.22 3.05 -7.78
C VAL A 147 -0.27 2.88 -8.02
N GLN A 148 -0.67 2.17 -9.09
CA GLN A 148 -1.94 1.44 -9.13
C GLN A 148 -1.83 0.23 -8.18
N ALA A 149 -1.55 0.51 -6.91
CA ALA A 149 -1.59 -0.49 -5.86
C ALA A 149 -3.07 -0.70 -5.56
N GLY A 150 -3.64 -1.80 -6.02
CA GLY A 150 -4.58 -2.49 -5.14
C GLY A 150 -3.79 -2.87 -3.88
N PHE A 151 -4.41 -2.68 -2.71
CA PHE A 151 -4.06 -3.33 -1.46
C PHE A 151 -2.60 -3.72 -1.22
N GLY A 152 -1.93 -2.85 -0.45
CA GLY A 152 -0.48 -2.65 -0.35
C GLY A 152 0.46 -3.83 -0.30
N ILE A 153 0.57 -4.51 -1.43
CA ILE A 153 1.82 -5.11 -1.85
C ILE A 153 2.17 -4.61 -3.24
N ARG A 154 3.44 -4.23 -3.38
CA ARG A 154 4.03 -3.56 -4.54
C ARG A 154 4.37 -4.54 -5.63
N TRP A 155 3.34 -4.94 -6.36
CA TRP A 155 3.47 -5.69 -7.60
C TRP A 155 2.95 -4.86 -8.75
N ILE A 156 3.72 -4.80 -9.84
CA ILE A 156 3.16 -4.38 -11.13
C ILE A 156 2.93 -5.62 -11.97
N SER A 157 1.76 -5.71 -12.59
CA SER A 157 1.46 -6.74 -13.57
C SER A 157 1.70 -6.18 -14.97
N ILE A 158 2.58 -6.81 -15.73
CA ILE A 158 2.79 -6.48 -17.14
C ILE A 158 2.30 -7.64 -18.00
N LYS A 159 1.62 -7.33 -19.10
CA LYS A 159 1.06 -8.35 -19.99
C LYS A 159 1.98 -8.64 -21.16
N LEU A 160 2.69 -9.76 -21.11
CA LEU A 160 3.63 -10.18 -22.14
C LEU A 160 2.91 -10.73 -23.39
N ASN A 161 3.37 -10.30 -24.57
CA ASN A 161 2.93 -10.86 -25.86
C ASN A 161 3.61 -12.22 -26.14
N ALA A 162 3.24 -12.90 -27.23
CA ALA A 162 3.76 -14.23 -27.56
C ALA A 162 5.29 -14.27 -27.69
N GLU A 163 5.90 -13.24 -28.26
CA GLU A 163 7.35 -13.14 -28.48
C GLU A 163 8.13 -12.84 -27.19
N GLU A 164 7.59 -11.95 -26.35
CA GLU A 164 8.11 -11.61 -25.02
C GLU A 164 8.08 -12.85 -24.12
N LYS A 165 6.97 -13.61 -24.15
CA LYS A 165 6.82 -14.89 -23.43
C LYS A 165 7.85 -15.91 -23.86
N ALA A 166 7.97 -16.15 -25.16
CA ALA A 166 8.94 -17.10 -25.70
C ALA A 166 10.37 -16.71 -25.31
N THR A 167 10.67 -15.41 -25.30
CA THR A 167 11.99 -14.88 -24.93
C THR A 167 12.29 -14.99 -23.44
N LEU A 168 11.29 -14.78 -22.57
CA LEU A 168 11.44 -15.01 -21.13
C LEU A 168 11.70 -16.50 -20.83
N LEU A 169 11.00 -17.40 -21.50
CA LEU A 169 11.06 -18.86 -21.25
C LEU A 169 12.27 -19.60 -21.85
N LYS A 170 13.13 -18.93 -22.64
CA LYS A 170 14.35 -19.57 -23.17
C LYS A 170 15.23 -20.11 -22.04
N LYS A 171 15.86 -21.27 -22.28
CA LYS A 171 16.81 -21.90 -21.33
C LYS A 171 17.89 -20.89 -20.91
N LEU A 172 18.17 -20.85 -19.61
CA LEU A 172 19.17 -19.98 -19.01
C LEU A 172 20.47 -20.79 -18.89
N ASN A 173 21.52 -20.35 -19.60
CA ASN A 173 22.83 -21.00 -19.59
C ASN A 173 23.82 -20.07 -18.87
N GLY A 174 24.04 -20.26 -17.57
CA GLY A 174 25.02 -19.51 -16.77
C GLY A 174 24.54 -19.12 -15.37
N THR A 175 25.43 -18.50 -14.59
CA THR A 175 25.24 -18.06 -13.19
C THR A 175 25.34 -16.53 -13.02
N GLY A 176 24.85 -15.77 -14.00
CA GLY A 176 24.86 -14.29 -13.95
C GLY A 176 23.68 -13.68 -13.19
N GLY A 177 23.84 -12.47 -12.66
CA GLY A 177 22.79 -11.76 -11.91
C GLY A 177 21.49 -11.54 -12.70
N PHE A 178 21.58 -11.34 -14.01
CA PHE A 178 20.40 -11.19 -14.88
C PHE A 178 19.71 -12.54 -15.13
N GLN A 179 20.48 -13.62 -15.22
CA GLN A 179 19.92 -14.96 -15.36
C GLN A 179 19.21 -15.39 -14.07
N SER A 180 19.74 -15.02 -12.91
CA SER A 180 19.07 -15.18 -11.61
C SER A 180 17.76 -14.38 -11.52
N LEU A 181 17.71 -13.19 -12.14
CA LEU A 181 16.46 -12.44 -12.27
C LEU A 181 15.47 -13.21 -13.17
N LEU A 182 15.88 -13.61 -14.38
CA LEU A 182 14.99 -14.32 -15.30
C LEU A 182 14.53 -15.67 -14.73
N SER A 183 15.39 -16.42 -14.03
CA SER A 183 15.01 -17.69 -13.39
C SER A 183 13.97 -17.50 -12.31
N ARG A 184 13.97 -16.34 -11.62
CA ARG A 184 12.94 -15.95 -10.66
C ARG A 184 11.63 -15.51 -11.32
N LEU A 185 11.70 -14.90 -12.51
CA LEU A 185 10.53 -14.39 -13.22
C LEU A 185 9.81 -15.46 -14.06
N GLN A 186 10.53 -16.44 -14.61
CA GLN A 186 9.96 -17.56 -15.37
C GLN A 186 8.83 -18.30 -14.64
N PRO A 187 8.95 -18.69 -13.36
CA PRO A 187 7.86 -19.34 -12.64
C PRO A 187 6.68 -18.41 -12.31
N ARG A 188 6.85 -17.07 -12.41
CA ARG A 188 5.80 -16.07 -12.13
C ARG A 188 5.02 -15.62 -13.37
N LEU A 189 5.41 -16.09 -14.55
CA LEU A 189 4.70 -15.81 -15.79
C LEU A 189 3.49 -16.74 -15.92
N ASN A 190 2.29 -16.17 -16.07
CA ASN A 190 1.13 -16.93 -16.54
C ASN A 190 1.30 -17.26 -18.03
N ARG A 191 1.55 -18.54 -18.35
CA ARG A 191 1.84 -18.98 -19.72
C ARG A 191 0.63 -18.82 -20.67
N THR A 192 -0.58 -18.92 -20.12
CA THR A 192 -1.83 -18.82 -20.86
C THR A 192 -2.17 -17.36 -21.14
N THR A 193 -2.25 -16.50 -20.11
CA THR A 193 -2.68 -15.09 -20.25
C THR A 193 -1.55 -14.14 -20.67
N GLY A 194 -0.32 -14.47 -20.30
CA GLY A 194 0.87 -13.65 -20.46
C GLY A 194 1.11 -12.63 -19.37
N ASP A 195 0.33 -12.64 -18.29
CA ASP A 195 0.55 -11.73 -17.18
C ASP A 195 1.80 -12.14 -16.39
N LEU A 196 2.67 -11.16 -16.11
CA LEU A 196 3.87 -11.30 -15.32
C LEU A 196 3.85 -10.30 -14.17
N GLU A 197 3.90 -10.84 -12.95
CA GLU A 197 3.98 -10.05 -11.74
C GLU A 197 5.43 -9.72 -11.39
N LEU A 198 5.70 -8.43 -11.21
CA LEU A 198 7.00 -7.89 -10.87
C LEU A 198 6.97 -7.26 -9.49
N SER A 199 7.76 -7.83 -8.57
CA SER A 199 7.96 -7.21 -7.25
C SER A 199 8.85 -5.98 -7.37
N GLN A 200 8.86 -5.16 -6.33
CA GLN A 200 9.70 -3.97 -6.30
C GLN A 200 11.22 -4.28 -6.39
N GLN A 201 11.68 -5.43 -5.86
CA GLN A 201 13.06 -5.89 -6.09
C GLN A 201 13.32 -6.27 -7.55
N ASP A 202 12.33 -6.82 -8.25
CA ASP A 202 12.47 -7.18 -9.66
C ASP A 202 12.52 -5.91 -10.51
N LEU A 203 11.71 -4.90 -10.20
CA LEU A 203 11.77 -3.59 -10.84
C LEU A 203 13.13 -2.94 -10.66
N GLN A 204 13.66 -2.89 -9.43
CA GLN A 204 15.01 -2.35 -9.19
C GLN A 204 16.08 -3.04 -10.04
N ARG A 205 15.99 -4.36 -10.18
CA ARG A 205 16.93 -5.12 -11.03
C ARG A 205 16.71 -4.80 -12.50
N ILE A 206 15.46 -4.77 -12.98
CA ILE A 206 15.08 -4.41 -14.36
C ILE A 206 15.65 -3.05 -14.75
N TYR A 207 15.48 -2.02 -13.90
CA TYR A 207 16.02 -0.68 -14.13
C TYR A 207 17.56 -0.63 -14.10
N ARG A 208 18.21 -1.36 -13.18
CA ARG A 208 19.68 -1.46 -13.14
C ARG A 208 20.25 -2.04 -14.44
N TYR A 209 19.62 -3.09 -14.98
CA TYR A 209 20.05 -3.71 -16.24
C TYR A 209 19.75 -2.82 -17.47
N LYS A 210 18.68 -2.01 -17.41
CA LYS A 210 18.40 -0.98 -18.44
C LYS A 210 19.48 0.10 -18.48
N ALA A 211 19.93 0.60 -17.32
CA ALA A 211 20.83 1.75 -17.22
C ALA A 211 22.32 1.43 -17.46
N LYS A 212 22.77 0.21 -17.12
CA LYS A 212 24.13 -0.26 -17.44
C LYS A 212 24.04 -1.47 -18.37
N PRO A 213 23.70 -1.25 -19.65
CA PRO A 213 23.66 -2.35 -20.59
C PRO A 213 25.06 -2.94 -20.72
N GLN A 214 25.25 -4.15 -20.22
CA GLN A 214 26.44 -4.92 -20.58
C GLN A 214 26.28 -5.35 -22.04
N THR A 215 27.30 -5.08 -22.85
CA THR A 215 27.32 -5.37 -24.29
C THR A 215 27.15 -6.87 -24.55
N GLY A 216 26.18 -7.25 -25.39
CA GLY A 216 25.98 -8.62 -25.86
C GLY A 216 24.53 -9.11 -25.93
N GLY A 217 24.34 -10.42 -26.14
CA GLY A 217 23.02 -11.06 -26.29
C GLY A 217 22.09 -10.94 -25.07
N PHE A 218 22.60 -10.52 -23.92
CA PHE A 218 21.84 -10.23 -22.72
C PHE A 218 20.96 -8.99 -22.85
N GLN A 219 21.48 -7.91 -23.42
CA GLN A 219 20.74 -6.67 -23.67
C GLN A 219 19.59 -6.91 -24.67
N ALA A 220 19.88 -7.63 -25.76
CA ALA A 220 18.87 -7.99 -26.75
C ALA A 220 17.73 -8.82 -26.15
N ARG A 221 18.02 -9.65 -25.15
CA ARG A 221 17.01 -10.46 -24.45
C ARG A 221 16.18 -9.61 -23.47
N PHE A 222 16.81 -8.68 -22.75
CA PHE A 222 16.11 -7.72 -21.90
C PHE A 222 15.14 -6.86 -22.72
N GLU A 223 15.62 -6.24 -23.78
CA GLU A 223 14.84 -5.36 -24.65
C GLU A 223 13.65 -6.10 -25.27
N LYS A 224 13.84 -7.36 -25.64
CA LYS A 224 12.76 -8.20 -26.19
C LYS A 224 11.69 -8.59 -25.19
N ILE A 225 11.98 -8.63 -23.88
CA ILE A 225 10.99 -9.02 -22.85
C ILE A 225 10.33 -7.77 -22.27
N PHE A 226 11.12 -6.74 -22.00
CA PHE A 226 10.72 -5.59 -21.19
C PHE A 226 10.67 -4.28 -21.99
N GLY A 227 11.23 -4.23 -23.20
CA GLY A 227 11.31 -2.99 -23.99
C GLY A 227 9.94 -2.34 -24.17
N ARG A 228 8.90 -3.08 -24.59
CA ARG A 228 7.55 -2.53 -24.76
C ARG A 228 6.94 -1.97 -23.47
N HIS A 229 7.30 -2.53 -22.32
CA HIS A 229 6.72 -2.20 -21.02
C HIS A 229 7.45 -1.05 -20.31
N PHE A 230 8.69 -0.76 -20.71
CA PHE A 230 9.57 0.18 -20.01
C PHE A 230 10.32 1.13 -20.97
N ARG A 231 9.79 1.40 -22.17
CA ARG A 231 10.45 2.20 -23.23
C ARG A 231 10.68 3.68 -22.85
N ASP A 232 9.77 4.33 -22.14
CA ASP A 232 9.68 5.80 -22.12
C ASP A 232 9.92 6.49 -20.75
N GLU A 233 11.03 6.22 -20.06
CA GLU A 233 11.44 7.02 -18.89
C GLU A 233 12.79 7.74 -19.09
N LEU A 234 13.22 7.95 -20.34
CA LEU A 234 14.50 8.61 -20.69
C LEU A 234 14.37 9.66 -21.83
N GLU A 235 13.24 10.35 -21.93
CA GLU A 235 13.22 11.72 -22.47
C GLU A 235 13.00 12.69 -21.31
N CYS A 236 14.08 12.97 -20.58
CA CYS A 236 14.39 14.21 -19.88
C CYS A 236 15.90 14.21 -19.63
#